data_AF-A0A6C0DZN9-F1
#
_entry.id   AF-A0A6C0DZN9-F1
#
_cell.length_a   1.000
_cell.length_b   1.000
_cell.length_c   1.000
_cell.angle_alpha   90.00
_cell.angle_beta   90.00
_cell.angle_gamma   90.00
#
_symmetry.space_group_name_H-M   'P 1'
#
loop_
_entity.id
_entity.type
_entity.pdbx_description
1 polymer ?
#
loop_
_entity_poly.entity_id
_entity_poly.type
_entity_poly.pdbx_seq_one_letter_code
_entity_poly.pdbx_strand_id
1 'polypeptide(L)' 'MEITKPSITRLSRRAGVKSLSDECHDTIRKIIETKLDEILKTVITVNSEHNTKTIMTADVYEALHLLNHNITTSNDLNS' A
#
# COMPACT_ATOMS: atom_id res chain seq x y z
N MET A 1 -15.62 8.51 1.64
CA MET A 1 -14.60 7.43 1.58
C MET A 1 -13.23 8.06 1.77
N GLU A 2 -12.36 7.44 2.56
CA GLU A 2 -11.22 8.06 3.27
C GLU A 2 -10.06 8.57 2.38
N ILE A 3 -10.08 8.30 1.06
CA ILE A 3 -9.16 8.92 0.09
C ILE A 3 -9.83 10.12 -0.60
N THR A 4 -9.44 11.32 -0.19
CA THR A 4 -10.02 12.58 -0.70
C THR A 4 -9.53 12.91 -2.11
N LYS A 5 -10.36 13.63 -2.90
CA LYS A 5 -9.96 14.11 -4.25
C LYS A 5 -8.62 14.88 -4.20
N PRO A 6 -8.38 15.80 -3.25
CA PRO A 6 -7.09 16.50 -3.15
C PRO A 6 -5.88 15.58 -2.96
N SER A 7 -6.01 14.46 -2.24
CA SER A 7 -4.92 13.49 -2.07
C SER A 7 -4.53 12.84 -3.40
N ILE A 8 -5.51 12.45 -4.20
CA ILE A 8 -5.29 11.88 -5.54
C ILE A 8 -4.67 12.94 -6.46
N THR A 9 -5.17 14.18 -6.45
CA THR A 9 -4.59 15.26 -7.25
C THR A 9 -3.12 15.49 -6.89
N ARG A 10 -2.75 15.49 -5.60
CA ARG A 10 -1.34 15.63 -5.19
C ARG A 10 -0.46 14.52 -5.75
N LEU A 11 -0.91 13.27 -5.71
CA LEU A 11 -0.19 12.13 -6.29
C LEU A 11 -0.04 12.29 -7.81
N SER A 12 -1.11 12.65 -8.52
CA SER A 12 -1.08 12.87 -9.97
C SER A 12 -0.15 14.02 -10.36
N ARG A 13 -0.12 15.11 -9.59
CA ARG A 13 0.83 16.21 -9.80
C ARG A 13 2.28 15.76 -9.61
N ARG A 14 2.56 14.95 -8.58
CA ARG A 14 3.89 14.35 -8.38
C ARG A 14 4.30 13.45 -9.55
N ALA A 15 3.35 12.80 -10.20
CA ALA A 15 3.57 12.01 -11.41
C ALA A 15 3.68 12.85 -12.71
N GLY A 16 3.62 14.18 -12.64
CA GLY A 16 3.72 15.06 -13.82
C GLY A 16 2.42 15.23 -14.61
N VAL A 17 1.28 14.79 -14.07
CA VAL A 17 -0.03 14.92 -14.74
C VAL A 17 -0.48 16.38 -14.72
N LYS A 18 -0.81 16.95 -15.89
CA LYS A 18 -1.29 18.34 -16.05
C LYS A 18 -2.79 18.52 -15.76
N SER A 19 -3.63 17.59 -16.18
CA SER A 19 -5.08 17.60 -15.90
C SER A 19 -5.56 16.17 -15.65
N LEU A 20 -6.47 16.02 -14.69
CA LEU A 20 -7.04 14.73 -14.30
C LEU A 20 -8.56 14.82 -14.46
N SER A 21 -9.17 13.86 -15.16
CA SER A 21 -10.62 13.78 -15.28
C SER A 21 -11.25 13.46 -13.92
N ASP A 22 -12.48 13.93 -13.69
CA ASP A 22 -13.21 13.64 -12.47
C ASP A 22 -13.44 12.13 -12.28
N GLU A 23 -13.76 11.41 -13.36
CA GLU A 23 -13.98 9.95 -13.38
C GLU A 23 -12.75 9.16 -12.90
N CYS A 24 -11.54 9.67 -13.18
CA CYS A 24 -10.31 9.00 -12.76
C CYS A 24 -10.20 8.90 -11.24
N HIS A 25 -10.80 9.81 -10.47
CA HIS A 25 -10.73 9.75 -9.01
C HIS A 25 -11.40 8.48 -8.47
N ASP A 26 -12.54 8.09 -9.04
CA ASP A 26 -13.26 6.90 -8.59
C ASP A 26 -12.57 5.62 -9.05
N THR A 27 -12.03 5.60 -10.27
CA THR A 27 -11.20 4.49 -10.75
C THR A 27 -9.95 4.30 -9.88
N ILE A 28 -9.25 5.39 -9.53
CA ILE A 28 -8.06 5.32 -8.69
C ILE A 28 -8.40 4.80 -7.30
N ARG A 29 -9.52 5.23 -6.70
CA ARG A 29 -9.97 4.68 -5.39
C ARG A 29 -10.18 3.17 -5.46
N LYS A 30 -10.86 2.70 -6.50
CA LYS A 30 -11.12 1.26 -6.69
C LYS A 30 -9.83 0.46 -6.86
N ILE A 31 -8.86 1.00 -7.60
CA ILE A 31 -7.55 0.36 -7.79
C ILE A 31 -6.78 0.29 -6.46
N ILE A 32 -6.77 1.38 -5.68
CA ILE A 32 -6.14 1.42 -4.36
C ILE A 32 -6.76 0.37 -3.44
N GLU A 33 -8.09 0.29 -3.39
CA GLU A 33 -8.81 -0.69 -2.58
C GLU A 33 -8.48 -2.13 -2.99
N THR A 34 -8.53 -2.42 -4.29
CA THR A 34 -8.19 -3.76 -4.83
C THR A 34 -6.75 -4.14 -4.48
N LYS A 35 -5.80 -3.18 -4.62
CA LYS A 35 -4.40 -3.45 -4.32
C LYS A 35 -4.14 -3.62 -2.83
N LEU A 36 -4.83 -2.86 -1.99
CA LEU A 36 -4.72 -2.98 -0.54
C LEU A 36 -5.27 -4.32 -0.05
N ASP A 37 -6.39 -4.79 -0.59
CA ASP A 37 -6.97 -6.10 -0.27
C ASP A 37 -6.02 -7.25 -0.62
N GLU A 38 -5.35 -7.18 -1.79
CA GLU A 38 -4.31 -8.15 -2.18
C GLU A 38 -3.16 -8.18 -1.17
N ILE A 39 -2.62 -7.00 -0.79
CA ILE A 39 -1.51 -6.90 0.16
C ILE A 39 -1.92 -7.40 1.54
N LEU A 40 -3.09 -6.98 2.05
CA LEU A 40 -3.56 -7.36 3.38
C LEU A 40 -3.78 -8.86 3.51
N LYS A 41 -4.29 -9.54 2.47
CA LYS A 41 -4.42 -11.00 2.47
C LYS A 41 -3.07 -11.68 2.65
N THR A 42 -2.05 -11.26 1.90
CA THR A 42 -0.70 -11.79 2.04
C THR A 42 -0.11 -11.51 3.42
N VAL A 43 -0.30 -10.30 3.96
CA VAL A 43 0.17 -9.93 5.32
C VAL A 43 -0.46 -10.83 6.39
N ILE A 44 -1.75 -11.11 6.30
CA ILE A 44 -2.46 -11.99 7.24
C ILE A 44 -1.93 -13.43 7.14
N THR A 45 -1.64 -13.90 5.92
CA THR A 45 -1.01 -15.22 5.71
C THR A 45 0.36 -15.29 6.39
N VAL A 46 1.23 -14.31 6.16
CA VAL A 46 2.56 -14.25 6.79
C VAL A 46 2.46 -14.20 8.32
N ASN A 47 1.56 -13.36 8.86
CA ASN A 47 1.37 -13.25 10.32
C ASN A 47 0.87 -14.57 10.95
N SER A 48 0.06 -15.33 10.20
CA SER A 48 -0.44 -16.64 10.61
C SER A 48 0.68 -17.67 10.72
N GLU A 49 1.66 -17.66 9.80
CA GLU A 49 2.85 -18.52 9.88
C GLU A 49 3.72 -18.19 11.11
N HIS A 50 3.78 -16.91 11.49
CA HIS A 50 4.45 -16.48 12.72
C HIS A 50 3.69 -16.82 14.01
N ASN A 51 2.48 -17.40 13.92
CA ASN A 51 1.64 -17.79 15.06
C ASN A 51 1.37 -16.65 16.06
N THR A 52 1.30 -15.42 15.57
CA THR A 52 0.92 -14.26 16.40
C THR A 52 -0.45 -13.72 15.99
N LYS A 53 -1.02 -12.84 16.82
CA LYS A 53 -2.28 -12.13 16.53
C LYS A 53 -2.05 -10.65 16.24
N THR A 54 -0.82 -10.20 16.30
CA THR A 54 -0.43 -8.80 16.18
C THR A 54 0.45 -8.68 14.96
N ILE A 55 -0.01 -7.90 13.98
CA ILE A 55 0.74 -7.65 12.75
C ILE A 55 1.92 -6.75 13.09
N MET A 56 3.13 -7.24 12.82
CA MET A 56 4.38 -6.51 12.99
C MET A 56 4.83 -5.92 11.65
N THR A 57 5.74 -4.94 11.70
CA THR A 57 6.33 -4.37 10.48
C THR A 57 7.05 -5.42 9.64
N ALA A 58 7.67 -6.41 10.27
CA ALA A 58 8.30 -7.56 9.62
C ALA A 58 7.34 -8.33 8.71
N ASP A 59 6.10 -8.58 9.16
CA ASP A 59 5.09 -9.29 8.36
C ASP A 59 4.74 -8.51 7.09
N VAL A 60 4.70 -7.17 7.20
CA VAL A 60 4.41 -6.29 6.06
C VAL A 60 5.57 -6.30 5.06
N TYR A 61 6.81 -6.26 5.53
CA TYR A 61 7.99 -6.31 4.67
C TYR A 61 8.07 -7.64 3.91
N GLU A 62 7.85 -8.75 4.61
CA GLU A 62 7.88 -10.07 4.01
C GLU A 62 6.72 -10.27 3.01
N ALA A 63 5.51 -9.84 3.35
CA ALA A 63 4.38 -9.89 2.42
C ALA A 63 4.64 -9.06 1.15
N LEU A 64 5.22 -7.87 1.27
CA LEU A 64 5.61 -7.06 0.12
C LEU A 64 6.70 -7.72 -0.72
N HIS A 65 7.68 -8.38 -0.09
CA HIS A 65 8.70 -9.15 -0.79
C HIS A 65 8.08 -10.33 -1.57
N LEU A 66 7.14 -11.07 -0.98
CA LEU A 66 6.41 -12.16 -1.64
C LEU A 66 5.59 -11.67 -2.84
N LEU A 67 5.07 -10.46 -2.78
CA LEU A 67 4.37 -9.79 -3.89
C LEU A 67 5.33 -9.13 -4.90
N ASN A 68 6.63 -9.41 -4.83
CA ASN A 68 7.69 -8.80 -5.66
C ASN A 68 7.75 -7.27 -5.56
N HIS A 69 7.36 -6.71 -4.42
CA HIS A 69 7.46 -5.29 -4.11
C HIS A 69 8.66 -5.06 -3.19
N ASN A 70 9.83 -4.93 -3.79
CA ASN A 70 11.07 -4.74 -3.04
C ASN A 70 11.17 -3.31 -2.51
N ILE A 71 11.10 -3.17 -1.19
CA ILE A 71 11.27 -1.89 -0.50
C ILE A 71 12.54 -1.90 0.34
N THR A 72 13.30 -0.81 0.30
CA THR A 72 14.50 -0.65 1.12
C THR A 72 14.11 -0.29 2.55
N THR A 73 14.63 -1.03 3.52
CA THR A 73 14.46 -0.74 4.94
C THR A 73 15.70 -0.05 5.50
N SER A 74 15.51 1.05 6.22
CA SER A 74 16.58 1.64 7.02
C SER A 74 16.65 0.89 8.35
N ASN A 75 17.58 -0.05 8.47
CA ASN A 75 17.80 -0.79 9.72
C ASN A 75 18.42 0.08 10.84
N ASP A 76 18.85 1.31 10.51
CA ASP A 76 19.57 2.22 11.41
C ASP A 76 18.69 2.85 12.52
N LEU A 77 17.37 2.61 12.51
CA LEU A 77 16.43 3.17 13.49
C LEU A 77 16.07 2.21 14.64
N ASN A 78 16.59 0.98 14.62
CA ASN A 78 16.34 -0.04 15.65
C ASN A 78 17.54 -0.24 16.61
N SER A 79 18.41 0.77 16.75
CA SER A 79 19.50 0.80 17.76
C SER A 79 19.10 1.54 19.03
#